data_AF-A0A288QV67-F1
#
_entry.id   AF-A0A288QV67-F1
#
_cell.length_a   1.000
_cell.length_b   1.000
_cell.length_c   1.000
_cell.angle_alpha   90.00
_cell.angle_beta   90.00
_cell.angle_gamma   90.00
#
_symmetry.space_group_name_H-M   'P 1'
#
loop_
_entity.id
_entity.type
_entity.pdbx_description
1 polymer ?
#
loop_
_entity_poly.entity_id
_entity_poly.type
_entity_poly.pdbx_seq_one_letter_code
_entity_poly.pdbx_strand_id
1 'polypeptide(L)'
;MKNKYEQISGETFVDLINNLGVSPLVGEKTFNIQPGFEVRDASGTTYTLPYWDVIRRADDTYWSPLDDEARKTVYNVTDFQVFSKSTNEWLPMVAWFELAEM
;
A
#
# COMPACT_ATOMS: atom_id res chain seq x y z
N MET A 1 -14.79 -1.60 11.02
CA MET A 1 -13.78 -2.18 11.92
C MET A 1 -12.59 -1.23 11.92
N LYS A 2 -12.13 -0.74 13.08
CA LYS A 2 -10.96 0.15 13.16
C LYS A 2 -9.71 -0.72 13.14
N ASN A 3 -9.16 -0.98 11.96
CA ASN A 3 -7.89 -1.70 11.88
C ASN A 3 -6.76 -0.76 12.36
N LYS A 4 -5.95 -1.24 13.31
CA LYS A 4 -4.83 -0.50 13.93
C LYS A 4 -3.60 -0.49 13.01
N TYR A 5 -3.73 0.05 11.80
CA TYR A 5 -2.53 0.36 11.04
C TYR A 5 -1.99 1.71 11.51
N GLU A 6 -0.68 1.86 11.45
CA GLU A 6 -0.11 3.20 11.47
C GLU A 6 -0.68 3.97 10.27
N GLN A 7 -1.14 5.19 10.53
CA GLN A 7 -1.77 6.02 9.50
C GLN A 7 -1.19 7.42 9.57
N ILE A 8 -1.06 8.03 8.40
CA ILE A 8 -0.73 9.43 8.25
C ILE A 8 -1.91 10.09 7.57
N SER A 9 -2.47 11.11 8.20
CA SER A 9 -3.58 11.87 7.65
C SER A 9 -3.26 13.35 7.56
N GLY A 10 -3.89 14.04 6.61
CA GLY A 10 -3.83 15.50 6.47
C GLY A 10 -5.22 16.10 6.37
N GLU A 11 -5.40 17.33 6.84
CA GLU A 11 -6.65 18.07 6.63
C GLU A 11 -6.84 18.40 5.14
N THR A 12 -5.72 18.68 4.46
CA THR A 12 -5.58 18.83 3.02
C THR A 12 -4.65 17.78 2.41
N PHE A 13 -4.69 17.64 1.09
CA PHE A 13 -3.72 16.81 0.36
C PHE A 13 -2.28 17.31 0.54
N VAL A 14 -2.07 18.62 0.63
CA VAL A 14 -0.74 19.20 0.86
C VAL A 14 -0.21 18.79 2.24
N ASP A 15 -1.05 18.82 3.28
CA ASP A 15 -0.66 18.38 4.62
C ASP A 15 -0.30 16.91 4.64
N LEU A 16 -1.06 16.08 3.92
CA LEU A 16 -0.76 14.67 3.75
C LEU A 16 0.62 14.49 3.11
N ILE A 17 0.93 15.18 2.00
CA ILE A 17 2.22 15.07 1.33
C ILE A 17 3.36 15.56 2.23
N ASN A 18 3.17 16.66 2.97
CA ASN A 18 4.17 17.16 3.92
C ASN A 18 4.46 16.15 5.03
N ASN A 19 3.41 15.58 5.62
CA ASN A 19 3.56 14.54 6.64
C ASN A 19 4.14 13.25 6.05
N LEU A 20 3.81 12.94 4.79
CA LEU A 20 4.32 11.78 4.11
C LEU A 20 5.82 11.93 3.77
N GLY A 21 6.25 13.14 3.44
CA GLY A 21 7.61 13.50 3.01
C GLY A 21 8.64 13.70 4.13
N VAL A 22 8.28 13.42 5.40
CA VAL A 22 9.23 13.44 6.53
C VAL A 22 10.37 12.42 6.32
N SER A 23 10.07 11.30 5.66
CA SER A 23 11.07 10.36 5.14
C SER A 23 11.16 10.50 3.61
N PRO A 24 12.36 10.37 3.00
CA PRO A 24 12.49 10.39 1.55
C PRO A 24 11.65 9.28 0.88
N LEU A 25 10.94 9.64 -0.18
CA LEU A 25 10.23 8.68 -1.04
C LEU A 25 11.24 8.11 -2.04
N VAL A 26 11.32 6.79 -2.14
CA VAL A 26 12.32 6.09 -2.97
C VAL A 26 11.70 5.22 -4.06
N GLY A 27 10.37 5.07 -4.05
CA GLY A 27 9.65 4.39 -5.11
C GLY A 27 8.15 4.55 -4.97
N GLU A 28 7.46 4.42 -6.09
CA GLU A 28 6.01 4.41 -6.17
C GLU A 28 5.60 3.38 -7.20
N LYS A 29 4.55 2.62 -6.89
CA LYS A 29 3.88 1.74 -7.83
C LYS A 29 2.39 2.04 -7.80
N THR A 30 1.84 2.42 -8.96
CA THR A 30 0.42 2.62 -9.18
C THR A 30 -0.08 1.54 -10.12
N PHE A 31 -1.12 0.83 -9.71
CA PHE A 31 -1.72 -0.20 -10.51
C PHE A 31 -3.23 -0.02 -10.67
N ASN A 32 -3.70 -0.40 -11.86
CA ASN A 32 -5.10 -0.51 -12.20
C ASN A 32 -5.27 -1.79 -13.01
N ILE A 33 -5.70 -2.87 -12.35
CA ILE A 33 -5.81 -4.19 -12.95
C ILE A 33 -7.19 -4.75 -12.60
N GLN A 34 -7.87 -5.36 -13.58
CA GLN A 34 -9.05 -6.18 -13.32
C GLN A 34 -8.69 -7.67 -13.35
N PRO A 35 -9.14 -8.48 -12.38
CA PRO A 35 -10.10 -8.17 -11.31
C PRO A 35 -9.50 -7.46 -10.07
N GLY A 36 -8.20 -7.19 -10.03
CA GLY A 36 -7.50 -6.52 -8.92
C GLY A 36 -6.45 -7.39 -8.24
N PHE A 37 -5.73 -6.80 -7.28
CA PHE A 37 -4.79 -7.52 -6.42
C PHE A 37 -5.55 -8.12 -5.24
N GLU A 38 -5.31 -9.40 -4.97
CA GLU A 38 -5.72 -9.99 -3.71
C GLU A 38 -4.67 -9.64 -2.66
N VAL A 39 -5.08 -8.85 -1.68
CA VAL A 39 -4.23 -8.32 -0.62
C VAL A 39 -4.72 -8.87 0.71
N ARG A 40 -3.79 -9.30 1.54
CA ARG A 40 -4.02 -9.74 2.91
C ARG A 40 -3.36 -8.77 3.86
N ASP A 41 -4.14 -8.21 4.77
CA ASP A 41 -3.61 -7.32 5.80
C ASP A 41 -2.90 -8.09 6.93
N ALA A 42 -2.26 -7.34 7.83
CA ALA A 42 -1.56 -7.90 8.99
C ALA A 42 -2.48 -8.68 9.97
N SER A 43 -3.80 -8.51 9.89
CA SER A 43 -4.77 -9.28 10.68
C SER A 43 -5.18 -10.60 10.02
N GLY A 44 -4.75 -10.85 8.79
CA GLY A 44 -5.13 -12.01 7.99
C GLY A 44 -6.39 -11.79 7.16
N THR A 45 -6.99 -10.60 7.18
CA THR A 45 -8.18 -10.31 6.38
C THR A 45 -7.76 -10.09 4.93
N THR A 46 -8.45 -10.78 4.02
CA THR A 46 -8.17 -10.71 2.58
C THR A 46 -9.24 -9.88 1.89
N TYR A 47 -8.83 -9.04 0.94
CA TYR A 47 -9.70 -8.22 0.12
C TYR A 47 -9.06 -8.01 -1.26
N THR A 48 -9.85 -7.52 -2.21
CA THR A 48 -9.40 -7.26 -3.58
C THR A 48 -9.34 -5.76 -3.82
N LEU A 49 -8.18 -5.28 -4.28
CA LEU A 49 -7.96 -3.90 -4.67
C LEU A 49 -7.82 -3.81 -6.21
N PRO A 50 -8.84 -3.32 -6.93
CA PRO A 50 -8.75 -3.11 -8.38
C PRO A 50 -7.82 -1.95 -8.75
N TYR A 51 -7.73 -0.96 -7.86
CA TYR A 51 -6.82 0.18 -7.93
C TYR A 51 -5.93 0.15 -6.70
N TRP A 52 -4.62 0.24 -6.89
CA TRP A 52 -3.71 0.26 -5.76
C TRP A 52 -2.48 1.10 -6.00
N ASP A 53 -2.35 2.14 -5.18
CA ASP A 53 -1.16 2.98 -5.09
C ASP A 53 -0.34 2.56 -3.86
N VAL A 54 0.94 2.25 -4.06
CA VAL A 54 1.88 1.90 -2.99
C VAL A 54 3.13 2.75 -3.11
N ILE A 55 3.47 3.43 -2.02
CA ILE A 55 4.61 4.34 -1.90
C ILE A 55 5.65 3.69 -0.99
N ARG A 56 6.89 3.55 -1.47
CA ARG A 56 8.04 3.07 -0.69
C ARG A 56 8.86 4.26 -0.19
N ARG A 57 9.20 4.23 1.10
CA ARG A 57 10.11 5.19 1.74
C ARG A 57 11.51 4.62 1.94
N ALA A 58 12.48 5.49 2.17
CA ALA A 58 13.88 5.13 2.42
C ALA A 58 14.11 4.36 3.73
N ASP A 59 13.13 4.35 4.63
CA ASP A 59 13.11 3.58 5.87
C ASP A 59 12.51 2.17 5.70
N ASP A 60 12.37 1.71 4.44
CA ASP A 60 11.78 0.42 4.04
C ASP A 60 10.32 0.22 4.49
N THR A 61 9.59 1.32 4.73
CA THR A 61 8.15 1.29 4.93
C THR A 61 7.36 1.51 3.63
N TYR A 62 6.17 0.90 3.57
CA TYR A 62 5.26 0.95 2.43
C TYR A 62 3.92 1.56 2.85
N TRP A 63 3.40 2.47 2.03
CA TRP A 63 2.22 3.27 2.37
C TRP A 63 1.22 3.28 1.23
N SER A 64 -0.07 3.18 1.56
CA SER A 64 -1.15 3.15 0.58
C SER A 64 -2.40 3.85 1.08
N PRO A 65 -3.16 4.57 0.23
CA PRO A 65 -4.46 5.11 0.61
C PRO A 65 -5.55 4.03 0.77
N LEU A 66 -5.30 2.76 0.39
CA LEU A 66 -6.25 1.63 0.53
C LEU A 66 -7.68 1.92 0.05
N ASP A 67 -7.81 2.59 -1.09
CA ASP A 67 -9.10 2.98 -1.69
C ASP A 67 -9.94 3.95 -0.84
N ASP A 68 -9.29 4.73 0.05
CA ASP A 68 -9.95 5.85 0.70
C ASP A 68 -10.26 6.94 -0.35
N GLU A 69 -11.54 7.08 -0.71
CA GLU A 69 -12.07 8.08 -1.65
C GLU A 69 -11.60 9.50 -1.32
N ALA A 70 -11.28 9.79 -0.05
CA ALA A 70 -10.84 11.11 0.35
C ALA A 70 -9.38 11.42 -0.03
N ARG A 71 -8.54 10.42 -0.33
CA ARG A 71 -7.08 10.54 -0.55
C ARG A 71 -6.35 11.40 0.49
N LYS A 72 -6.91 11.50 1.70
CA LYS A 72 -6.39 12.31 2.82
C LYS A 72 -5.68 11.49 3.88
N THR A 73 -5.71 10.17 3.72
CA THR A 73 -5.11 9.22 4.64
C THR A 73 -4.29 8.22 3.84
N VAL A 74 -3.10 7.90 4.34
CA VAL A 74 -2.32 6.75 3.89
C VAL A 74 -2.05 5.85 5.09
N TYR A 75 -2.09 4.55 4.83
CA TYR A 75 -1.92 3.50 5.83
C TYR A 75 -0.60 2.80 5.59
N ASN A 76 0.10 2.45 6.66
CA ASN A 76 1.28 1.61 6.59
C ASN A 76 0.84 0.19 6.22
N VAL A 77 1.26 -0.25 5.03
CA VAL A 77 0.96 -1.56 4.45
C VAL A 77 2.18 -2.48 4.44
N THR A 78 3.25 -2.12 5.16
CA THR A 78 4.52 -2.89 5.17
C THR A 78 4.32 -4.36 5.50
N ASP A 79 3.45 -4.65 6.47
CA ASP A 79 3.15 -6.01 6.91
C ASP A 79 2.08 -6.73 6.07
N PHE A 80 1.66 -6.15 4.95
CA PHE A 80 0.65 -6.77 4.09
C PHE A 80 1.31 -7.81 3.19
N GLN A 81 0.51 -8.76 2.75
CA GLN A 81 0.89 -9.74 1.76
C GLN A 81 0.04 -9.57 0.50
N VAL A 82 0.65 -9.83 -0.65
CA VAL A 82 -0.02 -9.74 -1.95
C VAL A 82 0.03 -11.11 -2.59
N PHE A 83 -1.10 -11.60 -3.05
CA PHE A 83 -1.14 -12.85 -3.77
C PHE A 83 -0.57 -12.65 -5.17
N SER A 84 0.51 -13.36 -5.48
CA SER A 84 1.07 -13.40 -6.83
C SER A 84 0.48 -14.56 -7.60
N LYS A 85 -0.13 -14.27 -8.75
CA LYS A 85 -0.68 -15.29 -9.64
C LYS A 85 0.40 -16.05 -10.42
N SER A 86 1.57 -15.45 -10.62
CA SER A 86 2.69 -16.07 -11.35
C SER A 86 3.34 -17.18 -10.52
N THR A 87 3.56 -16.92 -9.23
CA THR A 87 4.16 -17.88 -8.30
C THR A 87 3.11 -18.71 -7.55
N ASN A 88 1.84 -18.30 -7.60
CA ASN A 88 0.73 -18.91 -6.87
C ASN A 88 0.95 -18.90 -5.33
N GLU A 89 1.55 -17.82 -4.82
CA GLU A 89 1.96 -17.67 -3.43
C GLU A 89 1.61 -16.29 -2.87
N TRP A 90 1.50 -16.20 -1.54
CA TRP A 90 1.39 -14.93 -0.82
C TRP A 90 2.78 -14.35 -0.59
N LEU A 91 3.05 -13.22 -1.23
CA LEU A 91 4.34 -12.55 -1.13
C LEU A 91 4.28 -11.44 -0.08
N PRO A 92 5.32 -11.27 0.75
CA PRO A 92 5.43 -10.09 1.59
C PRO A 92 5.55 -8.82 0.72
N MET A 93 5.13 -7.67 1.25
CA MET A 93 5.12 -6.40 0.53
C MET A 93 6.46 -6.09 -0.16
N VAL A 94 7.58 -6.28 0.54
CA VAL A 94 8.92 -6.06 -0.04
C VAL A 94 9.17 -6.90 -1.29
N ALA A 95 8.87 -8.20 -1.24
CA ALA A 95 9.07 -9.11 -2.37
C ALA A 95 8.15 -8.75 -3.53
N TRP A 96 6.88 -8.47 -3.25
CA TRP A 96 5.93 -8.02 -4.28
C TRP A 96 6.34 -6.68 -4.90
N PHE A 97 6.82 -5.74 -4.09
CA PHE A 97 7.25 -4.42 -4.59
C PHE A 97 8.49 -4.52 -5.47
N GLU A 98 9.38 -5.49 -5.23
CA GLU A 98 10.57 -5.73 -6.04
C GLU A 98 10.31 -6.61 -7.28
N LEU A 99 9.19 -7.35 -7.32
CA LEU A 99 8.79 -8.04 -8.53
C LEU A 99 8.61 -7.03 -9.67
N ALA A 100 9.32 -7.28 -10.76
CA ALA A 100 9.18 -6.54 -12.02
C ALA A 100 7.90 -6.91 -12.78
N GLU A 101 7.02 -7.74 -12.20
CA GLU A 101 5.89 -8.31 -12.91
C GLU A 101 4.78 -7.28 -13.12
N MET A 102 4.49 -7.09 -14.41
CA MET A 102 3.40 -6.36 -15.04
C MET A 102 2.31 -7.36 -15.44
#